data_AF-A0A9P4XW71-F1
#
_entry.id   AF-A0A9P4XW71-F1
#
_cell.length_a   1.000
_cell.length_b   1.000
_cell.length_c   1.000
_cell.angle_alpha   90.00
_cell.angle_beta   90.00
_cell.angle_gamma   90.00
#
_symmetry.space_group_name_H-M   'P 1'
#
loop_
_entity.id
_entity.type
_entity.pdbx_description
1 polymer ?
#
loop_
_entity_poly.entity_id
_entity_poly.type
_entity_poly.pdbx_seq_one_letter_code
_entity_poly.pdbx_strand_id
1 'polypeptide(L)'
;MSGRGYSYKSSGTNSEGNHYCARDYGNGSNAYHYSNQDGSYYYSNPNGSTYYNNGSGGSTYTSPSGGQYSSGYGSSSSGSGSSGSRK
;
A
#
# COMPACT_ATOMS: atom_id res chain seq x y z
N MET A 1 23.67 5.37 12.43
CA MET A 1 23.10 4.07 12.01
C MET A 1 22.60 4.21 10.57
N SER A 2 23.50 4.12 9.58
CA SER A 2 23.18 4.36 8.17
C SER A 2 23.63 3.16 7.34
N GLY A 3 22.85 2.08 7.41
CA GLY A 3 23.10 0.82 6.70
C GLY A 3 21.87 0.34 5.94
N ARG A 4 20.92 1.24 5.69
CA ARG A 4 19.68 0.95 4.99
C ARG A 4 19.66 1.91 3.83
N GLY A 5 19.68 1.40 2.59
CA GLY A 5 19.74 2.18 1.35
C GLY A 5 18.49 3.02 1.08
N TYR A 6 17.93 3.62 2.12
CA TYR A 6 16.83 4.55 2.07
C TYR A 6 16.98 5.62 3.16
N SER A 7 16.60 6.85 2.82
CA SER A 7 16.45 7.97 3.74
C SER A 7 15.00 8.06 4.21
N TYR A 8 14.79 8.27 5.51
CA TYR A 8 13.46 8.64 6.00
C TYR A 8 13.18 10.09 5.60
N LYS A 9 12.16 10.31 4.77
CA LYS A 9 11.75 11.65 4.34
C LYS A 9 10.91 12.33 5.39
N SER A 10 9.93 11.58 5.90
CA SER A 10 9.00 12.06 6.91
C SER A 10 8.36 10.86 7.58
N SER A 11 8.19 10.92 8.89
CA SER A 11 7.38 9.98 9.62
C SER A 11 6.66 10.69 10.74
N GLY A 12 5.46 10.25 11.05
CA GLY A 12 4.68 10.83 12.12
C GLY A 12 3.58 9.89 12.55
N THR A 13 2.92 10.31 13.61
CA THR A 13 1.71 9.68 14.11
C THR A 13 0.67 10.78 14.23
N ASN A 14 -0.51 10.59 13.66
CA ASN A 14 -1.59 11.57 13.78
C ASN A 14 -2.29 11.43 15.16
N SER A 15 -3.20 12.35 15.49
CA SER A 15 -3.93 12.32 16.77
C SER A 15 -4.81 11.08 16.98
N GLU A 16 -5.13 10.37 15.89
CA GLU A 16 -5.88 9.11 15.90
C GLU A 16 -4.93 7.91 16.07
N GLY A 17 -3.62 8.13 16.24
CA GLY A 17 -2.62 7.08 16.41
C GLY A 17 -2.22 6.37 15.12
N ASN A 18 -2.65 6.85 13.95
CA ASN A 18 -2.25 6.30 12.66
C ASN A 18 -0.80 6.71 12.39
N HIS A 19 0.05 5.74 12.09
CA HIS A 19 1.46 5.96 11.80
C HIS A 19 1.69 6.02 10.30
N TYR A 20 2.42 7.04 9.86
CA TYR A 20 2.85 7.17 8.48
C TYR A 20 4.37 7.32 8.40
N CYS A 21 4.94 6.73 7.36
CA CYS A 21 6.36 6.71 7.12
C CYS A 21 6.65 6.79 5.63
N ALA A 22 7.17 7.94 5.20
CA ALA A 22 7.73 8.16 3.87
C ALA A 22 9.23 7.85 3.89
N ARG A 23 9.64 6.95 2.99
CA ARG A 23 11.01 6.47 2.82
C ARG A 23 11.43 6.73 1.37
N ASP A 24 12.65 7.18 1.18
CA ASP A 24 13.25 7.47 -0.13
C ASP A 24 14.42 6.53 -0.33
N TYR A 25 14.27 5.53 -1.22
CA TYR A 25 15.29 4.53 -1.50
C TYR A 25 16.41 5.03 -2.44
N GLY A 26 16.48 6.35 -2.67
CA GLY A 26 17.32 6.97 -3.68
C GLY A 26 16.64 6.96 -5.05
N ASN A 27 17.09 7.84 -5.95
CA ASN A 27 16.59 7.94 -7.34
C ASN A 27 15.13 8.43 -7.48
N GLY A 28 14.57 9.13 -6.48
CA GLY A 28 13.18 9.62 -6.52
C GLY A 28 12.13 8.55 -6.19
N SER A 29 12.58 7.40 -5.71
CA SER A 29 11.78 6.24 -5.30
C SER A 29 11.09 6.51 -3.96
N ASN A 30 9.88 7.07 -4.00
CA ASN A 30 9.09 7.36 -2.80
C ASN A 30 8.29 6.13 -2.37
N ALA A 31 8.81 5.38 -1.40
CA ALA A 31 8.04 4.34 -0.73
C ALA A 31 7.26 4.96 0.44
N TYR A 32 5.96 4.70 0.52
CA TYR A 32 5.11 5.20 1.59
C TYR A 32 4.50 4.04 2.35
N HIS A 33 4.55 4.11 3.67
CA HIS A 33 3.86 3.17 4.55
C HIS A 33 2.89 3.93 5.43
N TYR A 34 1.66 3.43 5.53
CA TYR A 34 0.60 3.96 6.36
C TYR A 34 -0.02 2.81 7.13
N SER A 35 -0.14 2.92 8.43
CA SER A 35 -0.76 1.90 9.28
C SER A 35 -1.77 2.57 10.19
N ASN A 36 -3.01 2.09 10.14
CA ASN A 36 -4.11 2.58 10.95
C ASN A 36 -4.25 1.77 12.24
N GLN A 37 -4.90 2.37 13.24
CA GLN A 37 -5.25 1.65 14.47
C GLN A 37 -6.18 0.46 14.24
N ASP A 38 -7.04 0.52 13.22
CA ASP A 38 -7.96 -0.57 12.87
C ASP A 38 -7.25 -1.80 12.27
N GLY A 39 -5.91 -1.79 12.21
CA GLY A 39 -5.10 -2.87 11.62
C GLY A 39 -5.02 -2.81 10.09
N SER A 40 -5.77 -1.92 9.45
CA SER A 40 -5.61 -1.62 8.03
C SER A 40 -4.28 -0.92 7.77
N TYR A 41 -3.65 -1.24 6.63
CA TYR A 41 -2.38 -0.62 6.26
C TYR A 41 -2.26 -0.47 4.75
N TYR A 42 -1.42 0.48 4.35
CA TYR A 42 -1.16 0.81 2.97
C TYR A 42 0.34 0.92 2.71
N TYR A 43 0.76 0.35 1.59
CA TYR A 43 2.09 0.45 1.04
C TYR A 43 2.00 1.08 -0.34
N SER A 44 2.79 2.12 -0.57
CA SER A 44 3.14 2.59 -1.90
C SER A 44 4.59 2.24 -2.15
N ASN A 45 4.83 1.50 -3.22
CA ASN A 45 6.15 1.08 -3.62
C ASN A 45 6.69 2.02 -4.70
N PRO A 46 8.02 2.19 -4.79
CA PRO A 46 8.62 3.15 -5.69
C PRO A 46 8.47 2.80 -7.17
N ASN A 47 8.21 1.54 -7.49
CA ASN A 47 7.84 1.09 -8.84
C ASN A 47 6.45 1.61 -9.27
N GLY A 48 5.69 2.25 -8.38
CA GLY A 48 4.31 2.72 -8.62
C GLY A 48 3.24 1.70 -8.22
N SER A 49 3.62 0.49 -7.82
CA SER A 49 2.63 -0.46 -7.29
C SER A 49 2.21 -0.06 -5.88
N THR A 50 0.98 -0.40 -5.50
CA THR A 50 0.47 -0.13 -4.16
C THR A 50 -0.18 -1.39 -3.59
N TYR A 51 -0.20 -1.51 -2.28
CA TYR A 51 -0.84 -2.60 -1.58
C TYR A 51 -1.64 -2.02 -0.42
N TYR A 52 -2.93 -2.30 -0.39
CA TYR A 52 -3.85 -1.89 0.65
C TYR A 52 -4.36 -3.13 1.37
N ASN A 53 -4.39 -3.11 2.69
CA ASN A 53 -5.03 -4.11 3.52
C ASN A 53 -6.09 -3.41 4.36
N ASN A 54 -7.30 -3.95 4.39
CA ASN A 54 -8.41 -3.34 5.10
C ASN A 54 -8.48 -3.69 6.60
N GLY A 55 -7.52 -4.46 7.14
CA GLY A 55 -7.51 -4.92 8.54
C GLY A 55 -8.51 -6.04 8.84
N SER A 56 -9.48 -6.26 7.95
CA SER A 56 -10.57 -7.24 8.10
C SER A 56 -10.35 -8.50 7.26
N GLY A 57 -9.12 -8.72 6.80
CA GLY A 57 -8.75 -9.90 6.02
C GLY A 57 -8.85 -9.77 4.51
N GLY A 58 -9.21 -8.59 4.01
CA GLY A 58 -9.16 -8.23 2.60
C GLY A 58 -7.93 -7.41 2.30
N SER A 59 -7.38 -7.61 1.11
CA SER A 59 -6.27 -6.82 0.59
C SER A 59 -6.47 -6.54 -0.89
N THR A 60 -5.91 -5.43 -1.35
CA THR A 60 -5.93 -4.98 -2.73
C THR A 60 -4.52 -4.59 -3.12
N TYR A 61 -3.92 -5.38 -4.01
CA TYR A 61 -2.71 -5.02 -4.71
C TYR A 61 -3.08 -4.22 -5.96
N THR A 62 -2.35 -3.16 -6.26
CA THR A 62 -2.46 -2.41 -7.52
C THR A 62 -1.07 -2.41 -8.16
N SER A 63 -0.97 -3.00 -9.34
CA SER A 63 0.24 -2.98 -10.16
C SER A 63 0.52 -1.56 -10.66
N PRO A 64 1.77 -1.25 -11.05
CA PRO A 64 2.10 0.08 -11.55
C PRO A 64 1.44 0.39 -12.90
N SER A 65 1.02 -0.64 -13.63
CA SER A 65 0.21 -0.52 -14.85
C SER A 65 -1.27 -0.28 -14.57
N GLY A 66 -1.69 -0.16 -13.31
CA GLY A 66 -3.08 0.11 -12.90
C GLY A 66 -3.97 -1.12 -12.76
N GLY A 67 -3.45 -2.33 -12.99
CA GLY A 67 -4.19 -3.57 -12.73
C GLY A 67 -4.37 -3.78 -11.22
N GLN A 68 -5.60 -4.05 -10.79
CA GLN A 68 -5.94 -4.24 -9.38
C GLN A 68 -6.29 -5.70 -9.10
N TYR A 69 -5.82 -6.22 -7.97
CA TYR A 69 -5.98 -7.61 -7.55
C TYR A 69 -6.40 -7.58 -6.09
N SER A 70 -7.65 -7.93 -5.81
CA SER A 70 -8.16 -8.02 -4.45
C SER A 70 -8.23 -9.48 -3.98
N SER A 71 -7.78 -9.75 -2.77
CA SER A 71 -7.78 -11.08 -2.14
C SER A 71 -8.16 -10.96 -0.68
N GLY A 72 -9.07 -11.81 -0.18
CA GLY A 72 -9.38 -11.90 1.24
C GLY A 72 -9.96 -13.23 1.68
N TYR A 73 -9.67 -13.62 2.92
CA TYR A 73 -10.20 -14.85 3.52
C TYR A 73 -11.70 -14.64 3.82
N GLY A 74 -12.57 -15.26 3.03
CA GLY A 74 -14.01 -15.10 3.23
C GLY A 74 -14.91 -15.35 2.03
N SER A 75 -14.38 -15.59 0.82
CA SER A 75 -15.23 -16.03 -0.30
C SER A 75 -14.69 -17.31 -0.93
N SER A 76 -15.29 -18.42 -0.50
CA SER A 76 -15.51 -19.55 -1.40
C SER A 76 -16.33 -19.05 -2.58
N SER A 77 -15.83 -19.30 -3.80
CA SER A 77 -16.54 -19.21 -5.08
C SER A 77 -16.65 -17.83 -5.78
N SER A 78 -16.56 -17.92 -7.10
CA SER A 78 -16.90 -16.97 -8.16
C SER A 78 -15.94 -15.82 -8.44
N GLY A 79 -15.23 -15.95 -9.58
CA GLY A 79 -14.51 -14.85 -10.21
C GLY A 79 -15.43 -13.70 -10.62
N SER A 80 -14.83 -12.52 -10.79
CA SER A 80 -15.39 -11.39 -11.52
C SER A 80 -14.23 -10.49 -11.92
N GLY A 81 -13.89 -10.50 -13.21
CA GLY A 81 -13.12 -9.41 -13.78
C GLY A 81 -13.88 -8.08 -13.63
N SER A 82 -13.15 -6.98 -13.57
CA SER A 82 -13.72 -5.67 -13.91
C SER A 82 -12.82 -4.98 -14.90
N SER A 83 -13.29 -5.04 -16.14
CA SER A 83 -13.12 -4.06 -17.20
C SER A 83 -13.09 -2.62 -16.68
N GLY A 84 -12.10 -1.85 -17.12
CA GLY A 84 -12.02 -0.41 -16.96
C GLY A 84 -11.62 0.26 -18.26
N SER A 85 -12.47 0.15 -19.27
CA SER A 85 -12.42 0.94 -20.50
C SER A 85 -12.37 2.43 -20.18
N ARG A 86 -11.47 3.20 -20.81
CA ARG A 86 -11.67 4.64 -21.01
C ARG A 86 -11.17 5.05 -22.41
N LYS A 87 -12.18 5.14 -23.28
CA LYS A 87 -12.43 5.98 -24.47
C LYS A 87 -11.27 6.38 -25.39
#